data_AF-A0A954YGE1-F1
#
_entry.id   AF-A0A954YGE1-F1
#
_cell.length_a   1.000
_cell.length_b   1.000
_cell.length_c   1.000
_cell.angle_alpha   90.00
_cell.angle_beta   90.00
_cell.angle_gamma   90.00
#
_symmetry.space_group_name_H-M   'P 1'
#
loop_
_entity.id
_entity.type
_entity.pdbx_description
1 polymer ?
#
loop_
_entity_poly.entity_id
_entity_poly.type
_entity_poly.pdbx_seq_one_letter_code
_entity_poly.pdbx_strand_id
1 'polypeptide(L)' 'MMIGSLVLLGEISQLWYALPLIVTVSLVYAATRHERMEPILAHALRFGGWIGGFMLAILLVILALSSFT' A
#
# COMPACT_ATOMS: atom_id res chain seq x y z
N MET A 1 -8.10 -23.94 -8.16
CA MET A 1 -8.91 -22.84 -7.58
C MET A 1 -8.72 -22.61 -6.07
N MET A 2 -8.96 -23.56 -5.15
CA MET A 2 -8.85 -23.29 -3.69
C MET A 2 -7.42 -23.11 -3.13
N ILE A 3 -6.39 -23.63 -3.81
CA ILE A 3 -5.02 -23.60 -3.30
C ILE A 3 -4.37 -22.21 -3.45
N GLY A 4 -4.66 -21.48 -4.55
CA GLY A 4 -4.12 -20.14 -4.78
C GLY A 4 -4.61 -19.10 -3.75
N SER A 5 -5.89 -19.18 -3.36
CA SER A 5 -6.44 -18.31 -2.32
C SER A 5 -5.90 -18.61 -0.92
N LEU A 6 -5.59 -19.89 -0.61
CA LEU A 6 -4.92 -20.28 0.63
C LEU A 6 -3.48 -19.73 0.73
N VAL A 7 -2.75 -19.72 -0.39
CA VAL A 7 -1.40 -19.13 -0.44
C VAL A 7 -1.45 -17.62 -0.19
N LEU A 8 -2.40 -16.90 -0.80
CA LEU A 8 -2.58 -15.46 -0.54
C LEU A 8 -2.87 -15.15 0.93
N LEU A 9 -3.64 -16.00 1.62
CA LEU A 9 -3.90 -15.84 3.06
C LEU A 9 -2.65 -16.07 3.93
N GLY A 10 -1.74 -16.98 3.53
CA GLY A 10 -0.47 -17.22 4.23
C GLY A 10 0.51 -16.05 4.14
N GLU A 11 0.51 -15.36 3.00
CA GLU A 11 1.39 -14.22 2.71
C GLU A 11 0.90 -12.89 3.32
N ILE A 12 -0.30 -12.85 3.93
CA ILE A 12 -0.81 -11.65 4.63
C ILE A 12 0.17 -11.16 5.71
N SER A 13 0.89 -12.10 6.34
CA SER A 13 1.91 -11.77 7.34
C SER A 13 3.00 -10.84 6.80
N GLN A 14 3.36 -10.96 5.51
CA GLN A 14 4.34 -10.09 4.88
C GLN A 14 3.76 -8.73 4.50
N LEU A 15 2.47 -8.68 4.14
CA LEU A 15 1.78 -7.41 3.80
C LEU A 15 1.71 -6.45 4.99
N TRP A 16 1.82 -6.93 6.23
CA TRP A 16 1.92 -6.08 7.42
C TRP A 16 3.12 -5.16 7.42
N TYR A 17 4.22 -5.51 6.74
CA TYR A 17 5.36 -4.62 6.60
C TYR A 17 5.06 -3.43 5.66
N ALA A 18 4.05 -3.52 4.78
CA ALA A 18 3.71 -2.42 3.89
C ALA A 18 3.22 -1.19 4.65
N LEU A 19 2.48 -1.36 5.75
CA LEU A 19 1.90 -0.26 6.51
C LEU A 19 2.95 0.69 7.12
N PRO A 20 3.94 0.22 7.91
CA PRO A 20 5.01 1.09 8.41
C PRO A 20 5.90 1.65 7.29
N LEU A 21 6.11 0.90 6.20
CA LEU A 21 6.89 1.37 5.05
C LEU A 21 6.21 2.53 4.32
N ILE A 22 4.91 2.40 4.01
CA ILE A 22 4.13 3.45 3.36
C ILE A 22 4.11 4.71 4.22
N VAL A 23 3.86 4.56 5.53
CA VAL A 23 3.87 5.69 6.47
C VAL A 23 5.23 6.40 6.47
N THR A 24 6.32 5.64 6.60
CA THR A 24 7.67 6.20 6.68
C THR A 24 8.06 6.92 5.39
N VAL A 25 7.90 6.27 4.23
CA VAL A 25 8.26 6.86 2.93
C VAL A 25 7.42 8.11 2.64
N SER A 26 6.13 8.09 2.98
CA SER A 26 5.23 9.23 2.74
C SER A 26 5.57 10.43 3.62
N LEU A 27 5.90 10.19 4.89
CA LEU A 27 6.36 11.24 5.81
C LEU A 27 7.70 11.84 5.37
N VAL A 28 8.68 11.01 5.05
CA VAL A 28 10.01 11.46 4.58
C VAL A 28 9.86 12.31 3.31
N TYR A 29 9.10 11.84 2.33
CA TYR A 29 8.85 12.58 1.10
C TYR A 29 8.17 13.94 1.34
N ALA A 30 7.20 14.00 2.25
CA ALA A 30 6.50 15.25 2.53
C ALA A 30 7.37 16.24 3.34
N ALA A 31 8.18 15.72 4.27
CA ALA A 31 9.06 16.50 5.15
C ALA A 31 10.25 17.12 4.42
N THR A 32 10.74 16.53 3.32
CA THR A 32 11.79 17.16 2.50
C THR A 32 11.26 18.33 1.66
N ARG A 33 9.94 18.39 1.42
CA ARG A 33 9.31 19.40 0.56
C ARG A 33 8.67 20.55 1.32
N HIS A 34 8.25 20.32 2.57
CA HIS A 34 7.52 21.32 3.36
C HIS A 34 8.14 21.46 4.74
N GLU A 35 8.26 22.69 5.22
CA GLU A 35 8.85 23.00 6.53
C GLU A 35 7.80 23.05 7.66
N ARG A 36 6.52 23.24 7.30
CA ARG A 36 5.41 23.32 8.25
C ARG A 36 4.74 21.96 8.42
N MET A 37 4.45 21.60 9.67
CA MET A 37 3.89 20.30 10.04
C MET A 37 2.56 19.98 9.34
N GLU A 38 1.66 20.96 9.25
CA GLU A 38 0.33 20.78 8.66
C GLU A 38 0.40 20.41 7.16
N PRO A 39 1.15 21.13 6.30
CA PRO A 39 1.43 20.68 4.93
C PRO A 39 2.11 19.32 4.82
N ILE A 40 3.05 18.99 5.72
CA ILE A 40 3.73 17.69 5.73
C ILE A 40 2.70 16.57 5.88
N LEU A 41 1.84 16.64 6.90
CA LEU A 41 0.88 15.59 7.18
C LEU A 41 -0.16 15.44 6.06
N ALA A 42 -0.67 16.55 5.52
CA ALA A 42 -1.61 16.54 4.41
C ALA A 42 -1.02 15.90 3.13
N HIS A 43 0.22 16.26 2.79
CA HIS A 43 0.90 15.66 1.64
C HIS A 43 1.27 14.20 1.87
N ALA A 44 1.74 13.84 3.07
CA ALA A 44 2.05 12.47 3.43
C ALA A 44 0.82 11.56 3.33
N LEU A 45 -0.33 12.00 3.86
CA LEU A 45 -1.59 11.24 3.75
C LEU A 45 -2.05 11.08 2.31
N ARG A 46 -2.00 12.15 1.51
CA ARG A 46 -2.37 12.08 0.09
C ARG A 46 -1.45 11.14 -0.69
N PHE A 47 -0.14 11.22 -0.44
CA PHE A 47 0.85 10.38 -1.11
C PHE A 47 0.72 8.90 -0.69
N GLY A 48 0.61 8.64 0.61
CA GLY A 48 0.37 7.29 1.14
C GLY A 48 -0.94 6.69 0.63
N GLY A 49 -1.98 7.50 0.49
CA GLY A 49 -3.25 7.10 -0.13
C GLY A 49 -3.09 6.68 -1.59
N TRP A 50 -2.28 7.39 -2.38
CA TRP A 50 -1.97 6.98 -3.76
C TRP A 50 -1.19 5.66 -3.82
N ILE A 51 -0.20 5.46 -2.95
CA ILE A 51 0.54 4.20 -2.89
C ILE A 51 -0.40 3.04 -2.53
N GLY A 52 -1.18 3.19 -1.46
CA GLY A 52 -2.14 2.17 -1.02
C GLY A 52 -3.20 1.87 -2.07
N GLY A 53 -3.72 2.91 -2.74
CA GLY A 53 -4.67 2.76 -3.84
C GLY A 53 -4.09 2.01 -5.03
N PHE A 54 -2.85 2.30 -5.42
CA PHE A 54 -2.16 1.59 -6.49
C PHE A 54 -1.92 0.12 -6.14
N MET A 55 -1.45 -0.17 -4.91
CA MET A 55 -1.28 -1.53 -4.43
C MET A 55 -2.60 -2.31 -4.43
N LEU A 56 -3.70 -1.70 -3.97
CA LEU A 56 -5.02 -2.30 -3.98
C LEU A 56 -5.52 -2.58 -5.40
N ALA A 57 -5.31 -1.65 -6.34
CA ALA A 57 -5.68 -1.84 -7.73
C ALA A 57 -4.95 -3.05 -8.35
N ILE A 58 -3.64 -3.19 -8.12
CA ILE A 58 -2.89 -4.36 -8.57
C ILE A 58 -3.40 -5.64 -7.92
N LEU A 59 -3.67 -5.62 -6.61
CA LEU A 59 -4.21 -6.78 -5.90
C LEU A 59 -5.52 -7.26 -6.55
N LEU A 60 -6.43 -6.34 -6.88
CA LEU A 60 -7.70 -6.66 -7.52
C LEU A 60 -7.50 -7.25 -8.93
N VAL A 61 -6.55 -6.74 -9.71
CA VAL A 61 -6.21 -7.28 -11.03
C VAL A 61 -5.69 -8.71 -10.90
N ILE A 62 -4.74 -8.96 -9.99
CA ILE A 62 -4.19 -10.30 -9.75
C ILE A 62 -5.28 -11.27 -9.29
N LEU A 63 -6.15 -10.83 -8.37
CA LEU A 63 -7.25 -11.63 -7.87
C LEU A 63 -8.25 -11.99 -8.99
N ALA A 64 -8.57 -11.03 -9.85
CA ALA A 64 -9.43 -11.26 -11.01
C ALA A 64 -8.80 -12.31 -11.94
N LEU A 65 -7.55 -12.11 -12.36
CA LEU A 65 -6.84 -13.06 -13.25
C LEU A 65 -6.72 -14.46 -12.64
N SER A 66 -6.41 -14.55 -11.34
CA SER A 66 -6.35 -15.84 -10.62
C SER A 66 -7.72 -16.52 -10.50
N SER A 67 -8.83 -15.79 -10.62
CA SER A 67 -10.17 -16.36 -10.57
C SER A 67 -10.60 -16.98 -11.91
N PHE A 68 -9.96 -16.60 -13.02
CA PHE A 68 -10.25 -17.14 -14.35
C PHE A 68 -9.35 -18.32 -14.77
N THR A 69 -8.26 -18.57 -14.02
CA THR A 69 -7.31 -19.67 -14.25
C THR A 69 -7.51 -20.79 -13.24
#